data_AF-A0A1I1YEM6-F1
#
_entry.id   AF-A0A1I1YEM6-F1
#
_cell.length_a   1.000
_cell.length_b   1.000
_cell.length_c   1.000
_cell.angle_alpha   90.00
_cell.angle_beta   90.00
_cell.angle_gamma   90.00
#
_symmetry.space_group_name_H-M   'P 1'
#
loop_
_entity.id
_entity.type
_entity.pdbx_description
1 polymer ?
#
loop_
_entity_poly.entity_id
_entity_poly.type
_entity_poly.pdbx_seq_one_letter_code
_entity_poly.pdbx_strand_id
1 'polypeptide(L)' 'MRNRIREVRKIKKITQAKLVEDISITRQYISLIELGEETPSLKVANEIATALGTCMYAIFDLDGTGRYRCPSCNCS' A
#
# COMPACT_ATOMS: atom_id res chain seq x y z
N MET A 1 -5.88 5.62 7.71
CA MET A 1 -6.66 4.62 6.93
C MET A 1 -6.13 3.21 7.21
N ARG A 2 -6.99 2.19 7.35
CA ARG A 2 -6.51 0.80 7.50
C ARG A 2 -5.87 0.31 6.22
N ASN A 3 -4.76 -0.41 6.32
CA ASN A 3 -4.02 -0.93 5.17
C ASN A 3 -3.30 -2.24 5.53
N ARG A 4 -2.84 -2.95 4.50
CA ARG A 4 -2.04 -4.18 4.63
C ARG A 4 -0.73 -4.10 3.86
N ILE A 5 -0.20 -2.89 3.69
CA ILE A 5 1.04 -2.65 2.94
C ILE A 5 2.17 -3.52 3.51
N ARG A 6 2.33 -3.52 4.84
CA ARG A 6 3.36 -4.31 5.52
C ARG A 6 3.22 -5.81 5.27
N GLU A 7 2.00 -6.33 5.23
CA GLU A 7 1.71 -7.75 5.00
C GLU A 7 2.08 -8.13 3.57
N VAL A 8 1.53 -7.41 2.57
CA VAL A 8 1.79 -7.66 1.15
C VAL A 8 3.27 -7.51 0.84
N ARG A 9 3.92 -6.48 1.39
CA ARG A 9 5.36 -6.25 1.25
C ARG A 9 6.18 -7.42 1.78
N LYS A 10 5.84 -7.97 2.94
CA LYS A 10 6.51 -9.14 3.53
C LYS A 10 6.30 -10.41 2.69
N ILE A 11 5.09 -10.66 2.20
CA ILE A 11 4.79 -11.79 1.30
C ILE A 11 5.67 -11.72 0.04
N LYS A 12 5.82 -10.51 -0.52
CA LYS A 12 6.67 -10.25 -1.70
C LYS A 12 8.17 -10.13 -1.39
N LYS A 13 8.58 -10.29 -0.12
CA LYS A 13 9.98 -10.17 0.35
C LYS A 13 10.63 -8.82 0.01
N ILE A 14 9.85 -7.75 -0.02
CA ILE A 14 10.31 -6.38 -0.29
C ILE A 14 10.65 -5.69 1.05
N THR A 15 11.73 -4.91 1.11
CA THR A 15 12.04 -4.08 2.29
C THR A 15 11.37 -2.71 2.15
N GLN A 16 11.19 -1.96 3.24
CA GLN A 16 10.67 -0.59 3.13
C GLN A 16 11.59 0.30 2.27
N ALA A 17 12.91 0.10 2.37
CA ALA A 17 13.89 0.79 1.54
C ALA A 17 13.73 0.46 0.06
N LYS A 18 13.52 -0.83 -0.27
CA LYS A 18 13.28 -1.28 -1.65
C LYS A 18 11.95 -0.77 -2.19
N LEU A 19 10.92 -0.66 -1.34
CA LEU A 19 9.61 -0.14 -1.73
C LEU A 19 9.68 1.32 -2.18
N VAL A 20 10.53 2.14 -1.56
CA VAL A 20 10.63 3.58 -1.84
C VAL A 20 11.75 3.94 -2.80
N GLU A 21 12.50 2.96 -3.34
CA GLU A 21 13.68 3.22 -4.17
C GLU A 21 13.35 4.11 -5.39
N ASP A 22 12.21 3.86 -6.03
CA ASP A 22 11.75 4.57 -7.22
C ASP A 22 10.49 5.42 -6.97
N ILE A 23 10.18 5.70 -5.70
CA ILE A 23 9.01 6.51 -5.31
C ILE A 23 9.48 7.80 -4.65
N SER A 24 8.79 8.90 -4.94
CA SER A 24 9.05 10.22 -4.35
C SER A 24 8.61 10.35 -2.87
N ILE A 25 8.92 9.36 -2.02
CA ILE A 25 8.60 9.36 -0.58
C ILE A 25 9.73 8.76 0.26
N THR A 26 9.73 9.04 1.56
CA THR A 26 10.75 8.52 2.48
C THR A 26 10.36 7.17 3.08
N ARG A 27 11.36 6.41 3.54
CA ARG A 27 11.15 5.16 4.31
C ARG A 27 10.34 5.41 5.59
N GLN A 28 10.59 6.54 6.26
CA GLN A 28 9.87 6.98 7.45
C GLN A 28 8.39 7.17 7.15
N TYR A 29 8.05 7.82 6.02
CA TYR A 29 6.67 8.03 5.63
C TYR A 29 5.95 6.70 5.35
N ILE A 30 6.59 5.75 4.67
CA ILE A 30 6.07 4.37 4.55
C ILE A 30 5.81 3.73 5.91
N SER A 31 6.70 3.92 6.89
CA SER A 31 6.50 3.36 8.23
C SER A 31 5.26 3.93 8.91
N LEU A 32 5.03 5.25 8.82
CA LEU A 32 3.84 5.91 9.38
C LEU A 32 2.56 5.40 8.70
N ILE A 33 2.59 5.22 7.38
CA ILE A 33 1.46 4.65 6.64
C ILE A 33 1.22 3.19 7.06
N GLU A 34 2.26 2.35 7.16
CA GLU A 34 2.14 0.94 7.59
C GLU A 34 1.56 0.80 9.01
N LEU A 35 1.82 1.78 9.88
CA LEU A 35 1.24 1.85 11.24
C LEU A 35 -0.19 2.43 11.25
N GLY A 36 -0.64 3.02 10.15
CA GLY A 36 -1.94 3.68 10.04
C GLY A 36 -1.98 5.08 10.66
N GLU A 37 -0.82 5.61 11.07
CA GLU A 37 -0.64 6.95 11.65
C GLU A 37 -0.78 8.05 10.60
N GLU A 38 -0.40 7.74 9.35
CA GLU A 38 -0.52 8.66 8.22
C GLU A 38 -1.39 8.09 7.11
N THR A 39 -2.10 8.99 6.41
CA THR A 39 -2.91 8.64 5.23
C THR A 39 -2.24 9.19 3.98
N PRO A 40 -1.84 8.34 3.02
CA PRO A 40 -1.18 8.79 1.80
C PRO A 40 -2.14 9.55 0.90
N SER A 41 -1.59 10.44 0.06
CA SER A 41 -2.34 10.97 -1.08
C SER A 41 -2.67 9.86 -2.08
N LEU A 42 -3.66 10.08 -2.96
CA LEU A 42 -4.02 9.12 -4.00
C LEU A 42 -2.81 8.78 -4.90
N LYS A 43 -1.97 9.77 -5.21
CA LYS A 43 -0.74 9.57 -5.99
C LYS A 43 0.21 8.61 -5.29
N VAL A 44 0.50 8.85 -4.00
CA VAL A 44 1.39 7.99 -3.21
C VAL A 44 0.80 6.59 -3.05
N ALA A 45 -0.51 6.48 -2.80
CA ALA A 45 -1.19 5.20 -2.70
C ALA A 45 -1.04 4.38 -4.00
N ASN A 46 -1.16 5.03 -5.16
CA ASN A 46 -0.98 4.40 -6.46
C ASN A 46 0.48 3.99 -6.72
N GLU A 47 1.45 4.83 -6.35
CA GLU A 47 2.88 4.51 -6.44
C GLU A 47 3.22 3.28 -5.57
N ILE A 48 2.71 3.22 -4.34
CA ILE A 48 2.91 2.07 -3.44
C ILE A 48 2.30 0.79 -4.04
N ALA A 49 1.06 0.87 -4.54
CA ALA A 49 0.40 -0.26 -5.19
C ALA A 49 1.20 -0.77 -6.39
N THR A 50 1.69 0.15 -7.22
CA THR A 50 2.50 -0.14 -8.41
C THR A 50 3.82 -0.80 -8.03
N ALA A 51 4.55 -0.26 -7.05
CA ALA A 51 5.82 -0.82 -6.60
C ALA A 51 5.66 -2.19 -5.92
N LEU A 52 4.50 -2.44 -5.28
CA LEU A 52 4.15 -3.76 -4.79
C LEU A 52 3.59 -4.67 -5.90
N GLY A 53 3.36 -4.18 -7.12
CA GLY A 53 2.76 -4.94 -8.21
C GLY A 53 1.41 -5.53 -7.80
N THR A 54 0.52 -4.69 -7.28
CA THR A 54 -0.83 -5.06 -6.84
C THR A 54 -1.79 -3.89 -7.02
N CYS A 55 -3.09 -4.11 -6.79
CA CYS A 55 -4.09 -3.06 -6.86
C CYS A 55 -4.23 -2.31 -5.53
N MET A 56 -4.52 -1.00 -5.58
CA MET A 56 -4.78 -0.19 -4.38
C MET A 56 -5.88 -0.81 -3.49
N TYR A 57 -6.93 -1.37 -4.09
CA TYR A 57 -8.00 -2.05 -3.35
C TYR A 57 -7.51 -3.28 -2.58
N ALA A 58 -6.40 -3.90 -2.97
CA ALA A 58 -5.84 -5.07 -2.27
C ALA A 58 -4.99 -4.71 -1.05
N ILE A 59 -4.56 -3.44 -0.95
CA ILE A 59 -3.67 -2.95 0.11
C ILE A 59 -4.31 -1.89 1.01
N PHE A 60 -5.32 -1.16 0.55
CA PHE A 60 -6.03 -0.12 1.32
C PHE A 60 -7.49 -0.50 1.56
N ASP A 61 -7.98 -0.23 2.76
CA ASP A 61 -9.40 -0.38 3.12
C ASP A 61 -10.17 0.88 2.72
N LEU A 62 -10.51 0.98 1.43
CA LEU A 62 -11.12 2.19 0.84
C LEU A 62 -12.61 2.35 1.17
N ASP A 63 -13.30 1.26 1.51
CA ASP A 63 -14.73 1.24 1.85
C ASP A 63 -15.00 0.98 3.35
N GLY A 64 -13.96 0.79 4.16
CA GLY A 64 -14.06 0.52 5.59
C GLY A 64 -14.56 -0.87 5.95
N THR A 65 -14.72 -1.77 4.97
CA THR A 65 -15.22 -3.13 5.19
C THR A 65 -14.13 -4.12 5.58
N GLY A 66 -12.85 -3.75 5.41
CA GLY A 66 -11.70 -4.62 5.61
C GLY A 66 -11.57 -5.74 4.58
N ARG A 67 -12.30 -5.66 3.45
CA ARG A 67 -12.37 -6.73 2.45
C ARG A 67 -11.24 -6.71 1.43
N TYR A 68 -10.41 -5.65 1.43
CA TYR A 68 -9.21 -5.46 0.59
C TYR A 68 -9.34 -6.08 -0.82
N ARG A 69 -10.41 -5.70 -1.54
CA ARG A 69 -10.74 -6.21 -2.86
C ARG A 69 -11.43 -5.14 -3.68
N CYS A 70 -11.20 -5.15 -4.98
CA CYS A 70 -11.92 -4.26 -5.88
C CYS A 70 -13.36 -4.77 -6.04
N PRO A 71 -14.40 -3.94 -5.81
CA PRO A 71 -15.78 -4.36 -5.97
C PRO A 71 -16.16 -4.60 -7.44
N SER A 72 -15.41 -4.02 -8.37
CA SER A 72 -15.72 -4.02 -9.81
C SER A 72 -14.72 -4.82 -10.65
N CYS A 73 -13.70 -5.43 -10.04
CA CYS A 73 -12.60 -6.04 -10.78
C CYS A 73 -11.88 -7.16 -10.01
N ASN A 74 -11.54 -8.25 -10.70
CA ASN A 74 -10.68 -9.32 -10.18
C ASN A 74 -9.20 -8.91 -10.31
N CYS A 75 -8.81 -7.83 -9.62
CA CYS A 75 -7.41 -7.41 -9.61
C CYS A 75 -6.55 -8.47 -8.90
N SER A 76 -5.70 -9.14 -9.67
CA SER A 76 -4.62 -10.03 -9.20
C SER A 76 -3.39 -9.24 -8.76
#